data_AF-A0A4Q0J1S3-F1
#
_entry.id   AF-A0A4Q0J1S3-F1
#
_cell.length_a   1.000
_cell.length_b   1.000
_cell.length_c   1.000
_cell.angle_alpha   90.00
_cell.angle_beta   90.00
_cell.angle_gamma   90.00
#
_symmetry.space_group_name_H-M   'P 1'
#
loop_
_entity.id
_entity.type
_entity.pdbx_description
1 polymer ?
#
loop_
_entity_poly.entity_id
_entity_poly.type
_entity_poly.pdbx_seq_one_letter_code
_entity_poly.pdbx_strand_id
1 'polypeptide(L)'
;MYNVYKHIGAALCATAMTSLLTISCKGAGDNKETEARIAFDKAQFALDNGDARGCVVLLDSLDRKFSDDTDIMKESMKLRPRALLLITAEDMSAADSVINTNKALLDSLKPLMAHVAVPGTEGYLIKASAYSTDFMNRTGVSPRVSENGEFYLVTSVNPSGGLQHWSLSAAVGDMIATTDTVPYDGTLNFRTNNSEVITFTPAASKGIGELVSSHPGLPVKMLFNGQNGRSHSISLNADQIDGIATAYRYASAVNDMRDATINLERLKARQSKLQQQIDKSEVTSRTEINADSIVK
;
A
#
# COMPACT_ATOMS: atom_id res chain seq x y z
N MET A 1 12.43 -0.32 -18.64
CA MET A 1 12.54 0.00 -20.08
C MET A 1 11.15 0.24 -20.62
N TYR A 2 10.80 1.50 -20.86
CA TYR A 2 9.54 1.94 -21.47
C TYR A 2 9.90 2.62 -22.79
N ASN A 3 9.36 2.13 -23.91
CA ASN A 3 9.00 2.88 -25.14
C ASN A 3 8.68 1.89 -26.26
N VAL A 4 7.45 1.85 -26.79
CA VAL A 4 6.86 2.66 -27.88
C VAL A 4 6.88 1.90 -29.22
N TYR A 5 5.73 1.97 -29.90
CA TYR A 5 5.42 1.88 -31.35
C TYR A 5 4.21 0.94 -31.58
N LYS A 6 3.19 1.24 -32.38
CA LYS A 6 2.78 2.43 -33.16
C LYS A 6 1.36 2.15 -33.68
N HIS A 7 0.61 3.22 -33.91
CA HIS A 7 -0.68 3.25 -34.59
C HIS A 7 -0.61 2.79 -36.06
N ILE A 8 -1.63 2.04 -36.49
CA ILE A 8 -2.22 1.95 -37.84
C ILE A 8 -3.72 1.66 -37.56
N GLY A 9 -4.74 2.40 -38.00
CA GLY A 9 -4.89 3.14 -39.24
C GLY A 9 -5.79 2.34 -40.20
N ALA A 10 -7.10 2.26 -39.93
CA ALA A 10 -8.08 1.86 -40.94
C ALA A 10 -9.44 2.50 -40.62
N ALA A 11 -9.92 3.27 -41.58
CA ALA A 11 -11.15 4.04 -41.57
C ALA A 11 -12.23 3.37 -42.43
N LEU A 12 -13.46 3.90 -42.29
CA LEU A 12 -14.65 3.81 -43.15
C LEU A 12 -15.60 2.61 -43.01
N CYS A 13 -16.80 2.90 -42.47
CA CYS A 13 -18.09 2.99 -43.18
C CYS A 13 -19.21 2.93 -42.12
N ALA A 14 -19.70 4.04 -41.56
CA ALA A 14 -20.76 4.88 -42.10
C ALA A 14 -22.04 4.11 -42.53
N THR A 15 -22.97 3.92 -41.58
CA THR A 15 -24.40 4.11 -41.83
C THR A 15 -25.05 4.72 -40.58
N ALA A 16 -25.41 5.99 -40.72
CA ALA A 16 -26.27 6.72 -39.81
C ALA A 16 -27.71 6.23 -40.01
N MET A 17 -28.37 5.83 -38.92
CA MET A 17 -29.83 5.94 -38.79
C MET A 17 -30.12 6.73 -37.53
N THR A 18 -30.02 8.05 -37.67
CA THR A 18 -30.59 9.02 -36.74
C THR A 18 -32.08 9.12 -37.05
N SER A 19 -32.88 8.25 -36.43
CA SER A 19 -34.33 8.45 -36.36
C SER A 19 -34.61 9.57 -35.37
N LEU A 20 -34.69 10.80 -35.88
CA LEU A 20 -35.32 11.91 -35.18
C LEU A 20 -36.82 11.59 -35.01
N LEU A 21 -37.19 11.07 -33.84
CA LEU A 21 -38.55 11.17 -33.35
C LEU A 21 -38.71 12.55 -32.72
N THR A 22 -39.22 13.49 -33.51
CA THR A 22 -39.77 14.75 -33.00
C THR A 22 -41.07 14.44 -32.25
N ILE A 23 -40.97 14.21 -30.94
CA ILE A 23 -42.14 14.24 -30.05
C ILE A 23 -42.30 15.65 -29.52
N SER A 24 -43.38 16.25 -30.00
CA SER A 24 -44.10 17.42 -29.52
C SER A 24 -43.83 17.78 -28.05
N CYS A 25 -43.49 19.05 -27.81
CA CYS A 25 -43.49 19.70 -26.51
C CYS A 25 -44.84 19.51 -25.79
N LYS A 26 -44.85 18.65 -24.77
CA LYS A 26 -45.82 18.65 -23.66
C LYS A 26 -45.03 18.39 -22.39
N GLY A 27 -45.05 19.35 -21.47
CA GLY A 27 -44.54 19.21 -20.10
C GLY A 27 -43.02 19.24 -19.96
N ALA A 28 -42.47 20.29 -19.36
CA ALA A 28 -41.07 20.32 -18.91
C ALA A 28 -40.77 19.32 -17.76
N GLY A 29 -41.77 18.55 -17.30
CA GLY A 29 -41.66 17.52 -16.25
C GLY A 29 -41.33 16.11 -16.77
N ASP A 30 -41.98 15.66 -17.86
CA ASP A 30 -41.90 14.25 -18.33
C ASP A 30 -40.51 13.83 -18.82
N ASN A 31 -39.72 14.77 -19.36
CA ASN A 31 -38.37 14.47 -19.84
C ASN A 31 -37.38 14.21 -18.70
N LYS A 32 -37.56 14.87 -17.55
CA LYS A 32 -36.60 14.77 -16.43
C LYS A 32 -36.70 13.41 -15.72
N GLU A 33 -37.92 12.92 -15.49
CA GLU A 33 -38.18 11.59 -14.92
C GLU A 33 -37.66 10.49 -15.86
N THR A 34 -37.89 10.63 -17.18
CA THR A 34 -37.37 9.69 -18.18
C THR A 34 -35.84 9.67 -18.21
N GLU A 35 -35.19 10.84 -18.15
CA GLU A 35 -33.73 10.93 -18.08
C GLU A 35 -33.16 10.33 -16.79
N ALA A 36 -33.84 10.53 -15.64
CA ALA A 36 -33.46 9.95 -14.36
C ALA A 36 -33.53 8.42 -14.39
N ARG A 37 -34.62 7.86 -14.95
CA ARG A 37 -34.78 6.42 -15.16
C ARG A 37 -33.67 5.84 -16.03
N ILE A 38 -33.37 6.46 -17.18
CA ILE A 38 -32.28 6.03 -18.07
C ILE A 38 -30.92 6.07 -17.34
N ALA A 39 -30.67 7.09 -16.52
CA ALA A 39 -29.43 7.19 -15.75
C ALA A 39 -29.33 6.09 -14.67
N PHE A 40 -30.44 5.78 -14.00
CA PHE A 40 -30.52 4.66 -13.05
C PHE A 40 -30.30 3.31 -13.74
N ASP A 41 -30.97 3.06 -14.87
CA ASP A 41 -30.87 1.80 -15.63
C ASP A 41 -29.43 1.54 -16.10
N LYS A 42 -28.68 2.60 -16.44
CA LYS A 42 -27.24 2.48 -16.75
C LYS A 42 -26.43 2.04 -15.53
N ALA A 43 -26.74 2.54 -14.33
CA ALA A 43 -26.06 2.14 -13.11
C ALA A 43 -26.39 0.68 -12.75
N GLN A 44 -27.66 0.28 -12.90
CA GLN A 44 -28.11 -1.10 -12.70
C GLN A 44 -27.42 -2.04 -13.69
N PHE A 45 -27.40 -1.68 -14.98
CA PHE A 45 -26.72 -2.44 -16.01
C PHE A 45 -25.22 -2.60 -15.73
N ALA A 46 -24.54 -1.56 -15.26
CA ALA A 46 -23.15 -1.66 -14.86
C ALA A 46 -22.95 -2.72 -13.77
N LEU A 47 -23.81 -2.72 -12.74
CA LEU A 47 -23.75 -3.72 -11.68
C LEU A 47 -24.02 -5.14 -12.19
N ASP A 48 -25.04 -5.32 -13.04
CA ASP A 48 -25.43 -6.62 -13.58
C ASP A 48 -24.35 -7.23 -14.48
N ASN A 49 -23.49 -6.39 -15.09
CA ASN A 49 -22.33 -6.83 -15.86
C ASN A 49 -21.03 -6.95 -15.03
N GLY A 50 -21.12 -6.83 -13.71
CA GLY A 50 -19.99 -6.98 -12.79
C GLY A 50 -19.15 -5.72 -12.60
N ASP A 51 -19.51 -4.57 -13.19
CA ASP A 51 -18.83 -3.30 -12.97
C ASP A 51 -19.43 -2.55 -11.76
N ALA A 52 -19.16 -3.08 -10.57
CA ALA A 52 -19.67 -2.51 -9.33
C ALA A 52 -19.11 -1.09 -9.05
N ARG A 53 -17.85 -0.83 -9.42
CA ARG A 53 -17.23 0.50 -9.27
C ARG A 53 -17.84 1.52 -10.23
N GLY A 54 -18.05 1.15 -11.49
CA GLY A 54 -18.75 1.97 -12.47
C GLY A 54 -20.19 2.26 -12.05
N CYS A 55 -20.89 1.27 -11.49
CA CYS A 55 -22.22 1.47 -10.89
C CYS A 55 -22.21 2.61 -9.85
N VAL A 56 -21.28 2.60 -8.88
CA VAL A 56 -21.19 3.67 -7.87
C VAL A 56 -20.92 5.05 -8.48
N VAL A 57 -20.04 5.14 -9.47
CA VAL A 57 -19.75 6.41 -10.17
C VAL A 57 -20.98 6.94 -10.91
N LEU A 58 -21.76 6.05 -11.52
CA LEU A 58 -23.02 6.39 -12.18
C LEU A 58 -24.08 6.84 -11.17
N LEU A 59 -24.16 6.20 -10.00
CA LEU A 59 -25.05 6.61 -8.91
C LEU A 59 -24.67 7.97 -8.32
N ASP A 60 -23.39 8.28 -8.13
CA ASP A 60 -22.95 9.62 -7.69
C ASP A 60 -23.35 10.71 -8.70
N SER A 61 -23.32 10.36 -9.99
CA SER A 61 -23.76 11.25 -11.06
C SER A 61 -25.29 11.41 -11.09
N LEU A 62 -26.03 10.34 -10.81
CA LEU A 62 -27.49 10.32 -10.69
C LEU A 62 -27.93 11.20 -9.52
N ASP A 63 -27.40 10.96 -8.32
CA ASP A 63 -27.75 11.66 -7.09
C ASP A 63 -27.49 13.18 -7.22
N ARG A 64 -26.42 13.58 -7.93
CA ARG A 64 -26.12 15.00 -8.16
C ARG A 64 -27.09 15.68 -9.13
N LYS A 65 -27.62 14.96 -10.12
CA LYS A 65 -28.44 15.53 -11.19
C LYS A 65 -29.94 15.46 -10.92
N PHE A 66 -30.38 14.46 -10.17
CA PHE A 66 -31.79 14.10 -9.98
C PHE A 66 -32.15 13.91 -8.50
N SER A 67 -31.50 14.65 -7.59
CA SER A 67 -31.73 14.56 -6.14
C SER A 67 -33.17 14.85 -5.70
N ASP A 68 -33.94 15.56 -6.54
CA ASP A 68 -35.33 15.92 -6.30
C ASP A 68 -36.34 14.84 -6.73
N ASP A 69 -35.89 13.81 -7.46
CA ASP A 69 -36.71 12.66 -7.84
C ASP A 69 -36.69 11.60 -6.72
N THR A 70 -37.68 11.65 -5.82
CA THR A 70 -37.68 10.82 -4.61
C THR A 70 -37.77 9.33 -4.89
N ASP A 71 -38.40 8.91 -5.98
CA ASP A 71 -38.59 7.48 -6.28
C ASP A 71 -37.32 6.88 -6.86
N ILE A 72 -36.67 7.58 -7.81
CA ILE A 72 -35.35 7.19 -8.29
C ILE A 72 -34.31 7.22 -7.15
N MET A 73 -34.39 8.18 -6.23
CA MET A 73 -33.50 8.21 -5.07
C MET A 73 -33.73 7.00 -4.14
N LYS A 74 -34.97 6.53 -3.94
CA LYS A 74 -35.23 5.28 -3.17
C LYS A 74 -34.61 4.07 -3.84
N GLU A 75 -34.68 3.97 -5.17
CA GLU A 75 -34.06 2.89 -5.92
C GLU A 75 -32.52 2.96 -5.88
N SER A 76 -31.95 4.15 -6.07
CA SER A 76 -30.50 4.44 -5.91
C SER A 76 -30.00 4.01 -4.53
N MET A 77 -30.73 4.35 -3.47
CA MET A 77 -30.41 3.98 -2.08
C MET A 77 -30.41 2.46 -1.84
N LYS A 78 -31.20 1.68 -2.60
CA LYS A 78 -31.20 0.21 -2.54
C LYS A 78 -30.08 -0.40 -3.37
N LEU A 79 -29.76 0.20 -4.51
CA LEU A 79 -28.74 -0.30 -5.43
C LEU A 79 -27.32 -0.07 -4.90
N ARG A 80 -27.06 1.10 -4.30
CA ARG A 80 -25.73 1.51 -3.82
C ARG A 80 -25.12 0.52 -2.81
N PRO A 81 -25.82 0.07 -1.75
CA PRO A 81 -25.26 -0.91 -0.82
C PRO A 81 -24.88 -2.24 -1.48
N ARG A 82 -25.63 -2.68 -2.50
CA ARG A 82 -25.34 -3.91 -3.26
C ARG A 82 -24.05 -3.77 -4.07
N ALA A 83 -23.87 -2.65 -4.77
CA ALA A 83 -22.63 -2.36 -5.49
C ALA A 83 -21.42 -2.25 -4.52
N LEU A 84 -21.59 -1.56 -3.40
CA LEU A 84 -20.54 -1.44 -2.38
C LEU A 84 -20.19 -2.79 -1.73
N LEU A 85 -21.14 -3.72 -1.63
CA LEU A 85 -20.90 -5.06 -1.09
C LEU A 85 -19.96 -5.85 -2.00
N LEU A 86 -20.16 -5.79 -3.33
CA LEU A 86 -19.28 -6.44 -4.30
C LEU A 86 -17.87 -5.84 -4.29
N ILE A 87 -17.76 -4.50 -4.29
CA ILE A 87 -16.46 -3.81 -4.16
C ILE A 87 -15.74 -4.23 -2.87
N THR A 88 -16.49 -4.32 -1.76
CA THR A 88 -15.92 -4.72 -0.47
C THR A 88 -15.41 -6.16 -0.52
N ALA A 89 -16.14 -7.07 -1.19
CA ALA A 89 -15.70 -8.46 -1.36
C ALA A 89 -14.43 -8.58 -2.22
N GLU A 90 -14.31 -7.80 -3.30
CA GLU A 90 -13.10 -7.70 -4.11
C GLU A 90 -11.91 -7.18 -3.29
N ASP A 91 -12.11 -6.08 -2.55
CA ASP A 91 -11.08 -5.48 -1.69
C ASP A 91 -10.63 -6.46 -0.59
N MET A 92 -11.55 -7.27 -0.03
CA MET A 92 -11.23 -8.31 0.94
C MET A 92 -10.37 -9.41 0.32
N SER A 93 -10.73 -9.88 -0.88
CA SER A 93 -9.93 -10.88 -1.60
C SER A 93 -8.52 -10.38 -1.90
N ALA A 94 -8.37 -9.11 -2.28
CA ALA A 94 -7.07 -8.48 -2.46
C ALA A 94 -6.27 -8.44 -1.15
N ALA A 95 -6.90 -8.04 -0.03
CA ALA A 95 -6.24 -8.02 1.28
C ALA A 95 -5.79 -9.44 1.72
N ASP A 96 -6.65 -10.45 1.55
CA ASP A 96 -6.31 -11.85 1.84
C ASP A 96 -5.13 -12.34 1.00
N SER A 97 -5.07 -11.94 -0.28
CA SER A 97 -3.93 -12.26 -1.14
C SER A 97 -2.63 -11.68 -0.58
N VAL A 98 -2.63 -10.41 -0.17
CA VAL A 98 -1.44 -9.76 0.43
C VAL A 98 -1.01 -10.47 1.71
N ILE A 99 -1.97 -10.84 2.57
CA ILE A 99 -1.69 -11.58 3.81
C ILE A 99 -1.03 -12.94 3.49
N ASN A 100 -1.60 -13.71 2.58
CA ASN A 100 -1.12 -15.05 2.26
C ASN A 100 0.25 -15.03 1.57
N THR A 101 0.48 -14.10 0.64
CA THR A 101 1.79 -13.93 -0.01
C THR A 101 2.87 -13.55 0.99
N ASN A 102 2.59 -12.57 1.87
CA ASN A 102 3.57 -12.13 2.86
C ASN A 102 3.80 -13.17 3.96
N LYS A 103 2.77 -13.93 4.35
CA LYS A 103 2.93 -15.07 5.25
C LYS A 103 3.89 -16.12 4.68
N ALA A 104 3.69 -16.52 3.43
CA ALA A 104 4.58 -17.48 2.77
C ALA A 104 6.02 -16.94 2.65
N LEU A 105 6.17 -15.65 2.38
CA LEU A 105 7.48 -14.99 2.38
C LEU A 105 8.12 -15.04 3.77
N LEU A 106 7.39 -14.68 4.83
CA LEU A 106 7.89 -14.75 6.20
C LEU A 106 8.27 -16.17 6.61
N ASP A 107 7.48 -17.18 6.24
CA ASP A 107 7.79 -18.58 6.51
C ASP A 107 9.14 -18.99 5.85
N SER A 108 9.49 -18.40 4.71
CA SER A 108 10.77 -18.63 4.04
C SER A 108 11.94 -17.84 4.66
N LEU A 109 11.68 -16.62 5.17
CA LEU A 109 12.73 -15.73 5.68
C LEU A 109 13.04 -15.99 7.16
N LYS A 110 12.04 -16.33 7.96
CA LYS A 110 12.15 -16.50 9.42
C LYS A 110 13.26 -17.49 9.83
N PRO A 111 13.45 -18.64 9.17
CA PRO A 111 14.55 -19.55 9.50
C PRO A 111 15.96 -18.96 9.26
N LEU A 112 16.07 -17.91 8.46
CA LEU A 112 17.33 -17.23 8.17
C LEU A 112 17.67 -16.15 9.21
N MET A 113 16.72 -15.80 10.08
CA MET A 113 16.87 -14.74 11.07
C MET A 113 17.33 -15.32 12.41
N ALA A 114 18.24 -14.61 13.07
CA ALA A 114 18.67 -14.87 14.43
C ALA A 114 18.21 -13.71 15.34
N HIS A 115 17.71 -14.05 16.51
CA HIS A 115 17.44 -13.07 17.57
C HIS A 115 18.71 -12.79 18.37
N VAL A 116 18.98 -11.52 18.58
CA VAL A 116 20.10 -11.03 19.39
C VAL A 116 19.51 -10.28 20.58
N ALA A 117 19.64 -10.88 21.76
CA ALA A 117 19.23 -10.26 23.01
C ALA A 117 20.16 -9.10 23.37
N VAL A 118 19.57 -7.97 23.78
CA VAL A 118 20.30 -6.81 24.28
C VAL A 118 19.74 -6.49 25.67
N PRO A 119 20.56 -6.54 26.74
CA PRO A 119 20.09 -6.32 28.11
C PRO A 119 19.30 -5.02 28.26
N GLY A 120 18.13 -5.11 28.91
CA GLY A 120 17.25 -3.95 29.11
C GLY A 120 16.40 -3.57 27.89
N THR A 121 16.36 -4.40 26.85
CA THR A 121 15.52 -4.22 25.65
C THR A 121 15.02 -5.59 25.15
N GLU A 122 14.09 -5.57 24.19
CA GLU A 122 13.58 -6.77 23.51
C GLU A 122 14.57 -7.38 22.50
N GLY A 123 15.73 -6.73 22.30
CA GLY A 123 16.71 -7.15 21.31
C GLY A 123 16.30 -6.84 19.88
N TYR A 124 16.89 -7.56 18.93
CA TYR A 124 16.60 -7.39 17.50
C TYR A 124 16.81 -8.68 16.73
N LEU A 125 16.21 -8.76 15.54
CA LEU A 125 16.46 -9.79 14.55
C LEU A 125 17.49 -9.30 13.54
N ILE A 126 18.35 -10.21 13.09
CA ILE A 126 19.32 -9.99 12.01
C ILE A 126 19.47 -11.31 11.23
N LYS A 127 19.80 -11.24 9.94
CA LYS A 127 20.15 -12.46 9.20
C LYS A 127 21.33 -13.16 9.88
N ALA A 128 21.19 -14.45 10.19
CA ALA A 128 22.17 -15.20 10.97
C ALA A 128 23.60 -15.13 10.38
N SER A 129 23.74 -15.22 9.04
CA SER A 129 25.05 -15.14 8.39
C SER A 129 25.67 -13.73 8.37
N ALA A 130 24.87 -12.68 8.59
CA ALA A 130 25.33 -11.30 8.65
C ALA A 130 25.67 -10.84 10.09
N TYR A 131 25.35 -11.65 11.09
CA TYR A 131 25.64 -11.34 12.49
C TYR A 131 27.15 -11.39 12.78
N SER A 132 27.64 -10.45 13.58
CA SER A 132 29.03 -10.35 13.97
C SER A 132 29.13 -9.75 15.37
N THR A 133 29.71 -10.50 16.31
CA THR A 133 29.98 -10.05 17.69
C THR A 133 30.97 -8.91 17.75
N ASP A 134 31.86 -8.81 16.75
CA ASP A 134 32.86 -7.74 16.61
C ASP A 134 32.36 -6.50 15.86
N PHE A 135 31.06 -6.40 15.57
CA PHE A 135 30.50 -5.28 14.80
C PHE A 135 30.91 -3.89 15.34
N MET A 136 30.92 -3.71 16.66
CA MET A 136 31.26 -2.43 17.31
C MET A 136 32.76 -2.09 17.23
N ASN A 137 33.61 -3.06 16.91
CA ASN A 137 35.07 -2.94 16.86
C ASN A 137 35.60 -2.72 15.44
N ARG A 138 34.71 -2.58 14.44
CA ARG A 138 35.07 -2.38 13.04
C ARG A 138 34.22 -1.30 12.39
N THR A 139 34.70 -0.83 11.24
CA THR A 139 33.87 -0.01 10.35
C THR A 139 32.89 -0.90 9.58
N GLY A 140 31.59 -0.60 9.66
CA GLY A 140 30.57 -1.48 9.08
C GLY A 140 29.14 -1.00 9.27
N VAL A 141 28.23 -1.74 8.66
CA VAL A 141 26.78 -1.54 8.73
C VAL A 141 26.13 -2.83 9.23
N SER A 142 25.17 -2.72 10.15
CA SER A 142 24.39 -3.81 10.70
C SER A 142 22.91 -3.55 10.38
N PRO A 143 22.29 -4.36 9.49
CA PRO A 143 20.86 -4.32 9.27
C PRO A 143 20.14 -5.06 10.39
N ARG A 144 19.14 -4.41 10.99
CA ARG A 144 18.38 -4.97 12.10
C ARG A 144 16.89 -4.87 11.81
N VAL A 145 16.14 -5.79 12.38
CA VAL A 145 14.69 -5.70 12.47
C VAL A 145 14.33 -5.68 13.94
N SER A 146 13.59 -4.67 14.38
CA SER A 146 13.05 -4.60 15.74
C SER A 146 11.95 -5.65 15.93
N GLU A 147 11.57 -5.89 17.18
CA GLU A 147 10.51 -6.86 17.51
C GLU A 147 9.17 -6.51 16.83
N ASN A 148 8.83 -5.23 16.73
CA ASN A 148 7.62 -4.75 16.04
C ASN A 148 7.70 -4.82 14.50
N GLY A 149 8.78 -5.39 13.94
CA GLY A 149 8.94 -5.61 12.51
C GLY A 149 9.49 -4.41 11.73
N GLU A 150 10.14 -3.45 12.37
CA GLU A 150 10.71 -2.29 11.67
C GLU A 150 12.16 -2.54 11.28
N PHE A 151 12.48 -2.29 10.01
CA PHE A 151 13.84 -2.33 9.51
C PHE A 151 14.59 -1.06 9.90
N TYR A 152 15.79 -1.21 10.45
CA TYR A 152 16.66 -0.09 10.74
C TYR A 152 18.14 -0.46 10.59
N LEU A 153 18.97 0.55 10.37
CA LEU A 153 20.41 0.40 10.18
C LEU A 153 21.16 0.91 11.41
N VAL A 154 22.20 0.18 11.80
CA VAL A 154 23.21 0.67 12.73
C VAL A 154 24.56 0.73 12.02
N THR A 155 25.27 1.83 12.16
CA THR A 155 26.64 1.99 11.67
C THR A 155 27.64 2.03 12.80
N SER A 156 28.85 1.55 12.52
CA SER A 156 30.02 1.71 13.36
C SER A 156 31.17 2.19 12.48
N VAL A 157 31.94 3.18 12.94
CA VAL A 157 33.21 3.61 12.34
C VAL A 157 34.29 3.49 13.39
N ASN A 158 35.19 2.53 13.19
CA ASN A 158 36.26 2.20 14.13
C ASN A 158 37.57 1.85 13.37
N PRO A 159 38.71 2.48 13.69
CA PRO A 159 38.80 3.66 14.55
C PRO A 159 38.08 4.85 13.89
N SER A 160 37.43 5.69 14.70
CA SER A 160 36.64 6.83 14.24
C SER A 160 37.44 7.78 13.35
N GLY A 161 38.76 7.90 13.59
CA GLY A 161 39.66 8.78 12.84
C GLY A 161 39.20 10.25 12.82
N GLY A 162 38.29 10.62 13.73
CA GLY A 162 37.61 11.90 13.76
C GLY A 162 36.65 12.16 12.60
N LEU A 163 36.17 11.16 11.84
CA LEU A 163 35.28 11.30 10.69
C LEU A 163 34.04 12.15 11.01
N GLN A 164 33.51 11.99 12.22
CA GLN A 164 32.28 12.59 12.72
C GLN A 164 31.12 12.31 11.76
N HIS A 165 30.92 11.03 11.43
CA HIS A 165 29.84 10.67 10.53
C HIS A 165 28.47 11.00 11.12
N TRP A 166 27.57 11.34 10.22
CA TRP A 166 26.21 11.80 10.53
C TRP A 166 25.17 11.34 9.52
N SER A 167 25.59 10.75 8.39
CA SER A 167 24.69 10.10 7.44
C SER A 167 25.42 8.96 6.75
N LEU A 168 24.64 8.09 6.12
CA LEU A 168 25.13 6.93 5.39
C LEU A 168 24.60 7.00 3.96
N SER A 169 25.39 6.56 2.99
CA SER A 169 24.92 6.35 1.63
C SER A 169 25.27 4.96 1.15
N ALA A 170 24.34 4.32 0.45
CA ALA A 170 24.57 3.09 -0.29
C ALA A 170 24.61 3.42 -1.78
N ALA A 171 25.63 2.90 -2.47
CA ALA A 171 25.76 3.00 -3.91
C ALA A 171 25.70 1.60 -4.54
N VAL A 172 24.84 1.44 -5.55
CA VAL A 172 24.69 0.23 -6.37
C VAL A 172 24.76 0.65 -7.83
N GLY A 173 25.93 0.51 -8.45
CA GLY A 173 26.22 1.16 -9.73
C GLY A 173 26.09 2.68 -9.61
N ASP A 174 25.28 3.29 -10.49
CA ASP A 174 25.01 4.74 -10.50
C ASP A 174 23.86 5.16 -9.57
N MET A 175 23.20 4.21 -8.91
CA MET A 175 22.08 4.47 -8.00
C MET A 175 22.59 4.69 -6.58
N ILE A 176 22.10 5.75 -5.94
CA ILE A 176 22.50 6.14 -4.59
C ILE A 176 21.25 6.34 -3.73
N ALA A 177 21.26 5.76 -2.53
CA ALA A 177 20.31 6.09 -1.47
C ALA A 177 21.10 6.64 -0.28
N THR A 178 20.64 7.77 0.27
CA THR A 178 21.29 8.46 1.39
C THR A 178 20.30 8.63 2.51
N THR A 179 20.73 8.35 3.74
CA THR A 179 19.94 8.62 4.94
C THR A 179 19.87 10.13 5.20
N ASP A 180 18.87 10.55 5.96
CA ASP A 180 18.91 11.87 6.59
C ASP A 180 20.13 12.01 7.51
N THR A 181 20.47 13.26 7.82
CA THR A 181 21.52 13.59 8.79
C THR A 181 21.03 13.38 10.22
N VAL A 182 21.78 12.61 11.00
CA VAL A 182 21.57 12.40 12.43
C VAL A 182 22.64 13.19 13.19
N PRO A 183 22.29 14.32 13.85
CA PRO A 183 23.24 15.13 14.59
C PRO A 183 23.79 14.35 15.79
N TYR A 184 25.01 14.70 16.23
CA TYR A 184 25.55 14.13 17.45
C TYR A 184 24.77 14.62 18.67
N ASP A 185 23.98 13.72 19.25
CA ASP A 185 23.05 13.99 20.34
C ASP A 185 23.31 13.10 21.57
N GLY A 186 24.21 12.12 21.45
CA GLY A 186 24.49 11.16 22.51
C GLY A 186 23.42 10.07 22.67
N THR A 187 22.41 10.02 21.80
CA THR A 187 21.34 9.02 21.83
C THR A 187 21.36 8.12 20.59
N LEU A 188 21.01 8.67 19.42
CA LEU A 188 21.04 7.95 18.15
C LEU A 188 22.41 8.05 17.49
N ASN A 189 23.10 9.17 17.66
CA ASN A 189 24.48 9.35 17.22
C ASN A 189 25.35 9.58 18.45
N PHE A 190 26.16 8.57 18.78
CA PHE A 190 27.02 8.59 19.95
C PHE A 190 28.43 8.11 19.61
N ARG A 191 29.37 8.42 20.52
CA ARG A 191 30.79 8.11 20.37
C ARG A 191 31.27 7.42 21.63
N THR A 192 31.91 6.27 21.47
CA THR A 192 32.41 5.47 22.60
C THR A 192 33.69 4.75 22.19
N ASN A 193 34.71 4.75 23.05
CA ASN A 193 35.97 4.00 22.86
C ASN A 193 36.57 4.11 21.44
N ASN A 194 36.73 5.34 20.94
CA ASN A 194 37.24 5.62 19.59
C ASN A 194 36.38 5.08 18.44
N SER A 195 35.11 4.73 18.70
CA SER A 195 34.11 4.36 17.70
C SER A 195 33.04 5.45 17.60
N GLU A 196 32.61 5.73 16.38
CA GLU A 196 31.40 6.50 16.12
C GLU A 196 30.28 5.53 15.74
N VAL A 197 29.11 5.69 16.34
CA VAL A 197 27.98 4.80 16.14
C VAL A 197 26.74 5.62 15.86
N ILE A 198 25.99 5.23 14.83
CA ILE A 198 24.67 5.81 14.56
C ILE A 198 23.64 4.69 14.47
N THR A 199 22.53 4.86 15.17
CA THR A 199 21.29 4.11 14.93
C THR A 199 20.37 4.98 14.09
N PHE A 200 20.15 4.60 12.83
CA PHE A 200 19.22 5.28 11.95
C PHE A 200 17.80 4.82 12.24
N THR A 201 16.83 5.72 12.13
CA THR A 201 15.41 5.37 12.29
C THR A 201 14.94 4.49 11.12
N PRO A 202 13.78 3.82 11.25
CA PRO A 202 13.21 3.06 10.15
C PRO A 202 12.98 3.89 8.88
N ALA A 203 12.45 5.11 9.04
CA ALA A 203 12.24 6.03 7.93
C ALA A 203 13.55 6.38 7.20
N ALA A 204 14.61 6.72 7.95
CA ALA A 204 15.91 7.05 7.38
C ALA A 204 16.59 5.83 6.72
N SER A 205 16.31 4.62 7.20
CA SER A 205 16.89 3.38 6.72
C SER A 205 16.23 2.85 5.44
N LYS A 206 14.94 3.16 5.24
CA LYS A 206 14.09 2.60 4.17
C LYS A 206 14.75 2.66 2.79
N GLY A 207 15.22 3.82 2.35
CA GLY A 207 15.75 4.00 1.00
C GLY A 207 16.97 3.10 0.71
N ILE A 208 17.84 2.87 1.70
CA ILE A 208 18.98 1.96 1.56
C ILE A 208 18.51 0.50 1.50
N GLY A 209 17.57 0.12 2.37
CA GLY A 209 16.98 -1.23 2.36
C GLY A 209 16.32 -1.55 1.02
N GLU A 210 15.51 -0.63 0.49
CA GLU A 210 14.87 -0.73 -0.82
C GLU A 210 15.89 -0.85 -1.95
N LEU A 211 16.90 0.04 -1.98
CA LEU A 211 17.91 0.05 -3.03
C LEU A 211 18.66 -1.28 -3.08
N VAL A 212 19.11 -1.80 -1.93
CA VAL A 212 19.86 -3.05 -1.88
C VAL A 212 18.96 -4.24 -2.20
N SER A 213 17.74 -4.28 -1.67
CA SER A 213 16.80 -5.40 -1.89
C SER A 213 16.29 -5.49 -3.34
N SER A 214 16.22 -4.37 -4.07
CA SER A 214 15.76 -4.33 -5.46
C SER A 214 16.84 -4.71 -6.48
N HIS A 215 18.10 -4.83 -6.05
CA HIS A 215 19.26 -5.10 -6.91
C HIS A 215 20.07 -6.31 -6.43
N PRO A 216 19.46 -7.52 -6.39
CA PRO A 216 20.12 -8.71 -5.89
C PRO A 216 21.37 -9.05 -6.70
N GLY A 217 22.43 -9.45 -6.01
CA GLY A 217 23.69 -9.88 -6.62
C GLY A 217 24.59 -8.76 -7.15
N LEU A 218 24.16 -7.49 -7.08
CA LEU A 218 25.00 -6.37 -7.46
C LEU A 218 25.92 -5.93 -6.30
N PRO A 219 27.16 -5.48 -6.60
CA PRO A 219 28.05 -4.92 -5.58
C PRO A 219 27.44 -3.69 -4.91
N VAL A 220 27.58 -3.61 -3.58
CA VAL A 220 27.13 -2.45 -2.79
C VAL A 220 28.33 -1.79 -2.13
N LYS A 221 28.46 -0.48 -2.31
CA LYS A 221 29.43 0.35 -1.60
C LYS A 221 28.71 1.20 -0.56
N MET A 222 29.20 1.21 0.67
CA MET A 222 28.69 2.08 1.73
C MET A 222 29.64 3.26 1.93
N LEU A 223 29.09 4.46 2.00
CA LEU A 223 29.80 5.71 2.23
C LEU A 223 29.32 6.30 3.55
N PHE A 224 30.21 6.35 4.53
CA PHE A 224 30.01 7.02 5.81
C PHE A 224 30.35 8.49 5.61
N ASN A 225 29.32 9.33 5.59
CA ASN A 225 29.47 10.75 5.31
C ASN A 225 29.82 11.46 6.61
N GLY A 226 31.02 12.01 6.67
CA GLY A 226 31.54 12.82 7.76
C GLY A 226 31.22 14.29 7.62
N GLN A 227 31.56 15.05 8.66
CA GLN A 227 31.53 16.51 8.62
C GLN A 227 32.69 17.08 7.78
N ASN A 228 32.51 18.30 7.29
CA ASN A 228 33.51 19.04 6.50
C ASN A 228 33.95 18.33 5.20
N GLY A 229 33.02 17.62 4.55
CA GLY A 229 33.28 16.93 3.29
C GLY A 229 34.14 15.67 3.40
N ARG A 230 34.44 15.21 4.62
CA ARG A 230 35.15 13.95 4.83
C ARG A 230 34.21 12.78 4.60
N SER A 231 34.72 11.70 4.03
CA SER A 231 33.96 10.47 3.85
C SER A 231 34.88 9.28 3.98
N HIS A 232 34.35 8.19 4.52
CA HIS A 232 35.01 6.89 4.48
C HIS A 232 34.11 5.90 3.74
N SER A 233 34.67 4.98 2.98
CA SER A 233 33.87 4.02 2.22
C SER A 233 34.36 2.60 2.35
N ILE A 234 33.41 1.67 2.40
CA ILE A 234 33.67 0.22 2.40
C ILE A 234 32.86 -0.44 1.28
N SER A 235 33.40 -1.53 0.73
CA SER A 235 32.62 -2.44 -0.11
C SER A 235 32.04 -3.54 0.76
N LEU A 236 30.75 -3.83 0.58
CA LEU A 236 30.11 -4.94 1.29
C LEU A 236 30.42 -6.27 0.62
N ASN A 237 30.58 -7.32 1.43
CA ASN A 237 30.65 -8.69 0.93
C ASN A 237 29.23 -9.24 0.68
N ALA A 238 29.14 -10.43 0.06
CA ALA A 238 27.87 -11.04 -0.32
C ALA A 238 26.93 -11.27 0.89
N ASP A 239 27.45 -11.74 2.03
CA ASP A 239 26.65 -11.96 3.24
C ASP A 239 26.09 -10.67 3.83
N GLN A 240 26.85 -9.57 3.78
CA GLN A 240 26.40 -8.26 4.24
C GLN A 240 25.30 -7.70 3.33
N ILE A 241 25.47 -7.82 2.01
CA ILE A 241 24.48 -7.39 1.02
C ILE A 241 23.17 -8.17 1.23
N ASP A 242 23.27 -9.50 1.31
CA ASP A 242 22.13 -10.37 1.52
C ASP A 242 21.50 -10.19 2.91
N GLY A 243 22.29 -9.86 3.92
CA GLY A 243 21.81 -9.48 5.25
C GLY A 243 20.92 -8.25 5.23
N ILE A 244 21.31 -7.20 4.49
CA ILE A 244 20.50 -5.98 4.34
C ILE A 244 19.21 -6.30 3.59
N ALA A 245 19.31 -6.99 2.46
CA ALA A 245 18.15 -7.36 1.64
C ALA A 245 17.16 -8.24 2.41
N THR A 246 17.66 -9.27 3.11
CA THR A 246 16.84 -10.19 3.90
C THR A 246 16.13 -9.47 5.05
N ALA A 247 16.84 -8.64 5.81
CA ALA A 247 16.25 -7.88 6.91
C ALA A 247 15.17 -6.90 6.41
N TYR A 248 15.44 -6.20 5.30
CA TYR A 248 14.47 -5.28 4.70
C TYR A 248 13.22 -6.01 4.19
N ARG A 249 13.39 -7.13 3.48
CA ARG A 249 12.27 -7.96 2.98
C ARG A 249 11.45 -8.54 4.13
N TYR A 250 12.10 -9.00 5.19
CA TYR A 250 11.43 -9.52 6.38
C TYR A 250 10.56 -8.43 7.02
N ALA A 251 11.13 -7.26 7.30
CA ALA A 251 10.40 -6.13 7.88
C ALA A 251 9.25 -5.67 6.99
N SER A 252 9.47 -5.55 5.68
CA SER A 252 8.43 -5.16 4.71
C SER A 252 7.28 -6.15 4.75
N ALA A 253 7.57 -7.46 4.73
CA ALA A 253 6.54 -8.49 4.77
C ALA A 253 5.74 -8.49 6.09
N VAL A 254 6.39 -8.22 7.23
CA VAL A 254 5.69 -8.05 8.52
C VAL A 254 4.73 -6.85 8.46
N ASN A 255 5.20 -5.71 7.97
CA ASN A 255 4.40 -4.48 7.92
C ASN A 255 3.24 -4.61 6.92
N ASP A 256 3.50 -5.11 5.71
CA ASP A 256 2.47 -5.32 4.68
C ASP A 256 1.39 -6.30 5.15
N MET A 257 1.78 -7.39 5.82
CA MET A 257 0.83 -8.35 6.40
C MET A 257 -0.01 -7.72 7.51
N ARG A 258 0.60 -6.91 8.39
CA ARG A 258 -0.10 -6.20 9.47
C ARG A 258 -1.13 -5.22 8.91
N ASP A 259 -0.72 -4.39 7.95
CA ASP A 259 -1.57 -3.37 7.34
C ASP A 259 -2.73 -4.02 6.57
N ALA A 260 -2.46 -5.09 5.82
CA ALA A 260 -3.49 -5.87 5.14
C ALA A 260 -4.47 -6.52 6.12
N THR A 261 -4.00 -7.02 7.26
CA THR A 261 -4.85 -7.60 8.32
C THR A 261 -5.77 -6.54 8.92
N ILE A 262 -5.24 -5.35 9.25
CA ILE A 262 -6.05 -4.23 9.77
C ILE A 262 -7.10 -3.80 8.73
N ASN A 263 -6.70 -3.72 7.46
CA ASN A 263 -7.62 -3.36 6.39
C ASN A 263 -8.71 -4.43 6.20
N LEU A 264 -8.37 -5.71 6.27
CA LEU A 264 -9.34 -6.81 6.18
C LEU A 264 -10.40 -6.73 7.29
N GLU A 265 -10.00 -6.49 8.53
CA GLU A 265 -10.94 -6.33 9.64
C GLU A 265 -11.87 -5.11 9.46
N ARG A 266 -11.33 -4.01 8.95
CA ARG A 266 -12.13 -2.83 8.57
C ARG A 266 -13.14 -3.16 7.45
N LEU A 267 -12.73 -3.93 6.45
CA LEU A 267 -13.59 -4.33 5.34
C LEU A 267 -14.69 -5.30 5.79
N LYS A 268 -14.39 -6.28 6.67
CA LYS A 268 -15.39 -7.15 7.30
C LYS A 268 -16.44 -6.34 8.07
N ALA A 269 -16.00 -5.35 8.86
CA ALA A 269 -16.92 -4.46 9.57
C ALA A 269 -17.81 -3.65 8.61
N ARG A 270 -17.27 -3.21 7.46
CA ARG A 270 -18.04 -2.56 6.40
C ARG A 270 -19.05 -3.50 5.76
N GLN A 271 -18.64 -4.72 5.43
CA GLN A 271 -19.50 -5.75 4.85
C GLN A 271 -20.73 -6.01 5.72
N SER A 272 -20.53 -6.22 7.03
CA SER A 272 -21.63 -6.42 7.99
C SER A 272 -22.62 -5.25 8.03
N LYS A 273 -22.14 -4.01 7.95
CA LYS A 273 -23.01 -2.82 7.91
C LYS A 273 -23.81 -2.74 6.61
N LEU A 274 -23.18 -3.04 5.47
CA LEU A 274 -23.84 -3.05 4.17
C LEU A 274 -24.92 -4.14 4.11
N GLN A 275 -24.65 -5.33 4.64
CA GLN A 275 -25.63 -6.40 4.70
C GLN A 275 -26.84 -5.99 5.56
N GLN A 276 -26.61 -5.38 6.72
CA GLN A 276 -27.70 -4.86 7.55
C GLN A 276 -28.54 -3.79 6.84
N GLN A 277 -27.93 -2.95 5.99
CA GLN A 277 -28.66 -1.96 5.18
C GLN A 277 -29.54 -2.62 4.13
N ILE A 278 -29.00 -3.62 3.42
CA ILE A 278 -29.73 -4.41 2.44
C ILE A 278 -30.92 -5.10 3.11
N ASP A 279 -30.68 -5.83 4.19
CA ASP A 279 -31.71 -6.59 4.92
C ASP A 279 -32.84 -5.67 5.41
N LYS A 280 -32.51 -4.51 5.99
CA LYS A 280 -33.50 -3.51 6.42
C LYS A 280 -34.33 -3.01 5.24
N SER A 281 -33.69 -2.70 4.11
CA SER A 281 -34.39 -2.21 2.92
C SER A 281 -35.35 -3.26 2.34
N GLU A 282 -34.99 -4.54 2.42
CA GLU A 282 -35.83 -5.64 1.96
C GLU A 282 -37.00 -5.90 2.91
N VAL A 283 -36.79 -5.83 4.22
CA VAL A 283 -37.87 -5.92 5.22
C VAL A 283 -38.89 -4.79 5.03
N THR A 284 -38.45 -3.53 4.90
CA THR A 284 -39.35 -2.39 4.64
C THR A 284 -40.18 -2.61 3.38
N SER A 285 -39.56 -3.07 2.28
CA SER A 285 -40.29 -3.33 1.04
C SER A 285 -41.36 -4.43 1.17
N ARG A 286 -41.11 -5.47 1.98
CA ARG A 286 -42.09 -6.54 2.23
C ARG A 286 -43.26 -6.07 3.08
N THR A 287 -43.01 -5.19 4.06
CA THR A 287 -44.06 -4.64 4.92
C THR A 287 -44.99 -3.70 4.15
N GLU A 288 -44.46 -2.88 3.24
CA GLU A 288 -45.23 -2.00 2.35
C GLU A 288 -46.17 -2.80 1.43
N ILE A 289 -45.67 -3.86 0.78
CA ILE A 289 -46.48 -4.73 -0.09
C ILE A 289 -47.64 -5.38 0.68
N ASN A 290 -47.39 -5.85 1.90
CA ASN A 290 -48.44 -6.46 2.72
C ASN A 290 -49.49 -5.43 3.18
N ALA A 291 -49.10 -4.19 3.48
CA ALA A 291 -50.04 -3.14 3.87
C ALA A 291 -50.98 -2.76 2.71
N ASP A 292 -50.47 -2.63 1.49
CA ASP A 292 -51.28 -2.31 0.30
C ASP A 292 -52.22 -3.47 -0.10
N SER A 293 -51.88 -4.71 0.22
CA SER A 293 -52.73 -5.88 -0.02
C SER A 293 -53.93 -6.00 0.93
N ILE A 294 -53.92 -5.29 2.06
CA ILE A 294 -54.99 -5.29 3.06
C ILE A 294 -56.03 -4.17 2.79
N VAL A 295 -55.72 -3.21 1.92
CA VAL A 295 -56.58 -2.03 1.63
C VAL A 295 -57.41 -2.20 0.33
N LYS A 296 -57.48 -3.40 -0.25
CA LYS A 296 -58.36 -3.74 -1.38
C LYS A 296 -59.44 -4.74 -0.96
#